data_AF-A0A182TJH9-F1
#
_entry.id   AF-A0A182TJH9-F1
#
_cell.length_a   1.000
_cell.length_b   1.000
_cell.length_c   1.000
_cell.angle_alpha   90.00
_cell.angle_beta   90.00
_cell.angle_gamma   90.00
#
_symmetry.space_group_name_H-M   'P 1'
#
loop_
_entity.id
_entity.type
_entity.pdbx_description
1 polymer ?
#
loop_
_entity_poly.entity_id
_entity_poly.type
_entity_poly.pdbx_seq_one_letter_code
_entity_poly.pdbx_strand_id
1 'polypeptide(L)'
;MAFTWISAAMLCCPPLLGYNEANYSKTTNICMLEWGNMAAYSATLAILVLGPSVISIVYNYGYIFTMMRKVRSGAPIHDKEYATALAENLANPSHCMSFALVFSFWISWAPYIGLRIYELVSGETIDNPLLHFGAVWIGILNSFWKIIIMTSMSQQFRLLVRLLFLTICCKTKGRLQAELIGLDPDD
;
A
#
# COMPACT_ATOMS: atom_id res chain seq x y z
N MET A 1 0.11 -8.99 -11.92
CA MET A 1 0.30 -7.63 -12.49
C MET A 1 -0.74 -7.27 -13.55
N ALA A 2 -0.98 -8.08 -14.59
CA ALA A 2 -1.98 -7.74 -15.62
C ALA A 2 -3.41 -7.56 -15.03
N PHE A 3 -3.86 -8.51 -14.21
CA PHE A 3 -5.18 -8.45 -13.58
C PHE A 3 -5.41 -7.18 -12.75
N THR A 4 -4.42 -6.73 -11.97
CA THR A 4 -4.52 -5.51 -11.15
C THR A 4 -4.64 -4.24 -11.99
N TRP A 5 -3.96 -4.20 -13.15
CA TRP A 5 -4.08 -3.07 -14.07
C TRP A 5 -5.42 -3.07 -14.81
N ILE A 6 -5.89 -4.24 -15.23
CA ILE A 6 -7.17 -4.40 -15.90
C ILE A 6 -8.32 -4.02 -14.95
N SER A 7 -8.30 -4.51 -13.71
CA SER A 7 -9.34 -4.17 -12.72
C SER A 7 -9.32 -2.69 -12.33
N ALA A 8 -8.13 -2.08 -12.21
CA ALA A 8 -8.00 -0.63 -12.01
C ALA A 8 -8.53 0.17 -13.21
N ALA A 9 -8.26 -0.26 -14.44
CA ALA A 9 -8.81 0.37 -15.63
C ALA A 9 -10.34 0.30 -15.66
N MET A 10 -10.92 -0.87 -15.34
CA MET A 10 -12.37 -1.05 -15.26
C MET A 10 -13.02 -0.14 -14.21
N LEU A 11 -12.42 0.02 -13.02
CA LEU A 11 -12.89 0.99 -12.01
C LEU A 11 -12.97 2.42 -12.55
N CYS A 12 -12.04 2.80 -13.44
CA CYS A 12 -11.92 4.13 -14.02
C CYS A 12 -12.70 4.32 -15.33
N CYS A 13 -13.34 3.27 -15.87
CA CYS A 13 -14.06 3.32 -17.15
C CYS A 13 -15.39 4.11 -17.14
N PRO A 14 -16.25 4.06 -16.11
CA PRO A 14 -17.54 4.76 -16.13
C PRO A 14 -17.46 6.28 -16.38
N PRO A 15 -16.50 7.02 -15.78
CA PRO A 15 -16.24 8.42 -16.12
C PRO A 15 -15.92 8.67 -17.60
N LEU A 16 -15.17 7.75 -18.24
CA LEU A 16 -14.63 7.92 -19.60
C LEU A 16 -15.67 7.66 -20.68
N LEU A 17 -16.71 6.88 -20.37
CA LEU A 17 -17.78 6.53 -21.31
C LEU A 17 -18.96 7.52 -21.26
N GLY A 18 -18.81 8.65 -20.58
CA GLY A 18 -19.79 9.73 -20.57
C GLY A 18 -21.01 9.50 -19.68
N TYR A 19 -20.97 8.50 -18.81
CA TYR A 19 -22.10 8.20 -17.91
C TYR A 19 -22.17 9.14 -16.68
N ASN A 20 -21.21 10.06 -16.51
CA ASN A 20 -21.16 10.97 -15.37
C ASN A 20 -20.40 12.28 -15.69
N GLU A 21 -20.87 13.38 -15.11
CA GLU A 21 -20.18 14.67 -15.13
C GLU A 21 -19.14 14.75 -14.00
N ALA A 22 -17.96 15.29 -14.30
CA ALA A 22 -16.93 15.58 -13.32
C ALA A 22 -17.17 16.99 -12.75
N ASN A 23 -17.56 17.05 -11.48
CA ASN A 23 -17.84 18.32 -10.81
C ASN A 23 -16.60 18.82 -10.06
N TYR A 24 -16.21 20.07 -10.34
CA TYR A 24 -15.11 20.71 -9.64
C TYR A 24 -15.53 21.04 -8.21
N SER A 25 -14.90 20.39 -7.25
CA SER A 25 -15.14 20.68 -5.84
C SER A 25 -14.25 21.81 -5.36
N LYS A 26 -14.86 22.94 -5.01
CA LYS A 26 -14.16 24.12 -4.48
C LYS A 26 -13.55 23.86 -3.10
N THR A 27 -14.08 22.91 -2.33
CA THR A 27 -13.61 22.61 -0.97
C THR A 27 -12.33 21.78 -0.97
N THR A 28 -12.21 20.83 -1.90
CA THR A 28 -11.05 19.93 -2.00
C THR A 28 -10.06 20.33 -3.10
N ASN A 29 -10.40 21.33 -3.92
CA ASN A 29 -9.63 21.84 -5.07
C ASN A 29 -9.32 20.77 -6.12
N ILE A 30 -10.19 19.78 -6.27
CA ILE A 30 -10.04 18.69 -7.24
C ILE A 30 -11.37 18.45 -7.98
N CYS A 31 -11.27 18.00 -9.23
CA CYS A 31 -12.42 17.47 -9.96
C CYS A 31 -12.79 16.12 -9.37
N MET A 32 -13.99 16.00 -8.81
CA MET A 32 -14.51 14.75 -8.27
C MET A 32 -15.71 14.30 -9.10
N LEU A 33 -15.84 13.00 -9.26
CA LEU A 33 -17.05 12.42 -9.82
C LEU A 33 -18.18 12.45 -8.80
N GLU A 34 -19.39 12.69 -9.28
CA GLU A 34 -20.59 12.47 -8.49
C GLU A 34 -20.74 10.97 -8.18
N TRP A 35 -20.48 10.62 -6.93
CA TRP A 35 -20.42 9.24 -6.50
C TRP A 35 -21.81 8.58 -6.45
N GLY A 36 -22.88 9.38 -6.25
CA GLY A 36 -24.25 8.88 -6.12
C GLY A 36 -24.73 8.05 -7.31
N ASN A 37 -24.46 8.51 -8.55
CA ASN A 37 -24.89 7.83 -9.76
C ASN A 37 -24.08 6.55 -10.09
N MET A 38 -22.88 6.41 -9.50
CA MET A 38 -21.96 5.27 -9.74
C MET A 38 -21.70 4.44 -8.48
N ALA A 39 -22.43 4.70 -7.39
CA ALA A 39 -22.18 4.07 -6.10
C ALA A 39 -22.30 2.55 -6.21
N ALA A 40 -23.33 2.04 -6.88
CA ALA A 40 -23.54 0.60 -7.04
C ALA A 40 -22.43 -0.08 -7.87
N TYR A 41 -22.05 0.50 -9.01
CA TYR A 41 -20.98 -0.03 -9.86
C TYR A 41 -19.62 -0.01 -9.15
N SER A 42 -19.25 1.16 -8.60
CA SER A 42 -17.97 1.32 -7.90
C SER A 42 -17.90 0.46 -6.63
N ALA A 43 -18.99 0.36 -5.87
CA ALA A 43 -19.04 -0.48 -4.67
C ALA A 43 -18.95 -1.97 -5.01
N THR A 44 -19.69 -2.46 -6.00
CA THR A 44 -19.65 -3.89 -6.37
C THR A 44 -18.26 -4.30 -6.85
N LEU A 45 -17.65 -3.51 -7.74
CA LEU A 45 -16.31 -3.82 -8.25
C LEU A 45 -15.23 -3.64 -7.17
N ALA A 46 -15.38 -2.64 -6.29
CA ALA A 46 -14.52 -2.48 -5.13
C ALA A 46 -14.63 -3.66 -4.15
N ILE A 47 -15.83 -4.17 -3.85
CA ILE A 47 -16.01 -5.32 -2.95
C ILE A 47 -15.40 -6.59 -3.56
N LEU A 48 -15.61 -6.83 -4.86
CA LEU A 48 -15.07 -8.01 -5.54
C LEU A 48 -13.54 -8.01 -5.61
N VAL A 49 -12.90 -6.84 -5.70
CA VAL A 49 -11.43 -6.72 -5.81
C VAL A 49 -10.76 -6.50 -4.45
N LEU A 50 -11.26 -5.54 -3.67
CA LEU A 50 -10.70 -5.19 -2.36
C LEU A 50 -11.07 -6.20 -1.28
N GLY A 51 -12.27 -6.79 -1.33
CA GLY A 51 -12.72 -7.76 -0.32
C GLY A 51 -11.76 -8.94 -0.15
N PRO A 52 -11.51 -9.74 -1.21
CA PRO A 52 -10.55 -10.84 -1.16
C PRO A 52 -9.12 -10.37 -0.79
N SER A 53 -8.74 -9.18 -1.25
CA SER A 53 -7.42 -8.60 -0.96
C SER A 53 -7.25 -8.31 0.53
N VAL A 54 -8.24 -7.65 1.17
CA VAL A 54 -8.21 -7.34 2.60
C VAL A 54 -8.22 -8.61 3.43
N ILE A 55 -9.09 -9.58 3.10
CA ILE A 55 -9.15 -10.86 3.81
C ILE A 55 -7.80 -11.57 3.75
N SER A 56 -7.21 -11.65 2.56
CA SER A 56 -5.89 -12.26 2.36
C SER A 56 -4.80 -11.54 3.17
N ILE A 57 -4.77 -10.21 3.16
CA ILE A 57 -3.83 -9.40 3.94
C ILE A 57 -3.97 -9.70 5.43
N VAL A 58 -5.20 -9.64 5.97
CA VAL A 58 -5.45 -9.84 7.40
C VAL A 58 -5.07 -11.26 7.82
N TYR A 59 -5.48 -12.28 7.04
CA TYR A 59 -5.16 -13.67 7.33
C TYR A 59 -3.65 -13.93 7.27
N ASN A 60 -2.99 -13.53 6.18
CA ASN A 60 -1.56 -13.79 5.99
C ASN A 60 -0.69 -13.07 7.03
N TYR A 61 -0.92 -11.78 7.25
CA TYR A 61 -0.13 -11.06 8.27
C TYR A 61 -0.48 -11.51 9.69
N GLY A 62 -1.75 -11.83 9.98
CA GLY A 62 -2.13 -12.45 11.25
C GLY A 62 -1.36 -13.75 11.50
N TYR A 63 -1.30 -14.63 10.50
CA TYR A 63 -0.50 -15.85 10.56
C TYR A 63 1.00 -15.56 10.75
N ILE A 64 1.58 -14.65 9.96
CA ILE A 64 3.00 -14.28 10.06
C ILE A 64 3.34 -13.75 11.46
N PHE A 65 2.55 -12.80 12.00
CA PHE A 65 2.82 -12.23 13.33
C PHE A 65 2.63 -13.25 14.46
N THR A 66 1.61 -14.11 14.37
CA THR A 66 1.41 -15.18 15.36
C THR A 66 2.55 -16.19 15.34
N MET A 67 3.01 -16.60 14.15
CA MET A 67 4.15 -17.50 14.02
C MET A 67 5.46 -16.85 14.47
N MET A 68 5.71 -15.58 14.15
CA MET A 68 6.88 -14.84 14.67
C MET A 68 6.90 -14.80 16.20
N ARG A 69 5.75 -14.56 16.85
CA ARG A 69 5.65 -14.60 18.32
C ARG A 69 5.90 -16.00 18.86
N LYS A 70 5.39 -17.04 18.20
CA LYS A 70 5.56 -18.44 18.61
C LYS A 70 7.02 -18.89 18.52
N VAL A 71 7.71 -18.52 17.43
CA VAL A 71 9.14 -18.79 17.25
C VAL A 71 9.97 -18.03 18.29
N ARG A 72 9.69 -16.73 18.51
CA ARG A 72 10.42 -15.90 19.48
C ARG A 72 10.23 -16.35 20.93
N SER A 73 9.09 -16.95 21.26
CA SER A 73 8.82 -17.49 22.61
C SER A 73 9.43 -18.87 22.85
N GLY A 74 10.08 -19.48 21.85
CA GLY A 74 10.71 -20.79 21.99
C GLY A 74 9.70 -21.93 22.22
N ALA A 75 8.44 -21.73 21.83
CA ALA A 75 7.41 -22.76 21.97
C ALA A 75 7.81 -24.01 21.18
N PRO A 76 7.62 -25.22 21.72
CA PRO A 76 8.01 -26.45 21.04
C PRO A 76 7.22 -26.59 19.74
N ILE A 77 7.92 -26.43 18.62
CA ILE A 77 7.42 -26.79 17.29
C ILE A 77 7.85 -28.25 17.07
N HIS A 78 6.88 -29.11 16.75
CA HIS A 78 7.06 -30.56 16.75
C HIS A 78 8.17 -31.02 15.80
N ASP A 79 8.32 -30.30 14.67
CA ASP A 79 9.30 -30.59 13.62
C ASP A 79 10.41 -29.53 13.61
N LYS A 80 11.64 -29.96 13.92
CA LYS A 80 12.81 -29.06 13.97
C LYS A 80 13.18 -28.50 12.61
N GLU A 81 13.10 -29.30 11.54
CA GLU A 81 13.39 -28.85 10.18
C GLU A 81 12.39 -27.79 9.70
N TYR A 82 11.10 -28.01 9.97
CA TYR A 82 10.04 -27.03 9.70
C TYR A 82 10.24 -25.75 10.52
N ALA A 83 10.62 -25.86 11.80
CA ALA A 83 10.87 -24.71 12.66
C ALA A 83 12.03 -23.85 12.15
N THR A 84 13.12 -24.46 11.69
CA THR A 84 14.28 -23.76 11.13
C THR A 84 13.92 -23.06 9.82
N ALA A 85 13.31 -23.79 8.87
CA ALA A 85 12.89 -23.22 7.59
C ALA A 85 11.88 -22.08 7.76
N LEU A 86 10.96 -22.20 8.73
CA LEU A 86 10.02 -21.16 9.08
C LEU A 86 10.73 -19.94 9.69
N ALA A 87 11.65 -20.15 10.63
CA ALA A 87 12.39 -19.06 11.27
C ALA A 87 13.24 -18.27 10.27
N GLU A 88 13.88 -18.95 9.32
CA GLU A 88 14.66 -18.35 8.24
C GLU A 88 13.78 -17.51 7.31
N ASN A 89 12.65 -18.05 6.84
CA ASN A 89 11.69 -17.31 6.04
C ASN A 89 11.15 -16.07 6.78
N LEU A 90 10.78 -16.23 8.06
CA LEU A 90 10.26 -15.14 8.89
C LEU A 90 11.32 -14.09 9.26
N ALA A 91 12.61 -14.44 9.23
CA ALA A 91 13.70 -13.49 9.43
C ALA A 91 13.83 -12.48 8.29
N ASN A 92 13.20 -12.74 7.13
CA ASN A 92 13.25 -11.85 6.00
C ASN A 92 12.62 -10.47 6.33
N PRO A 93 13.41 -9.37 6.31
CA PRO A 93 12.92 -8.03 6.67
C PRO A 93 11.85 -7.50 5.70
N SER A 94 11.70 -8.12 4.53
CA SER A 94 10.72 -7.76 3.51
C SER A 94 9.28 -7.91 4.00
N HIS A 95 9.00 -8.84 4.93
CA HIS A 95 7.66 -9.02 5.50
C HIS A 95 7.23 -7.79 6.31
N CYS A 96 8.11 -7.28 7.17
CA CYS A 96 7.86 -6.08 7.96
C CYS A 96 7.72 -4.84 7.09
N MET A 97 8.58 -4.69 6.08
CA MET A 97 8.50 -3.58 5.13
C MET A 97 7.18 -3.62 4.33
N SER A 98 6.82 -4.78 3.80
CA SER A 98 5.57 -4.95 3.05
C SER A 98 4.35 -4.67 3.92
N PHE A 99 4.37 -5.11 5.18
CA PHE A 99 3.33 -4.78 6.15
C PHE A 99 3.23 -3.28 6.38
N ALA A 100 4.35 -2.58 6.59
CA ALA A 100 4.38 -1.14 6.79
C ALA A 100 3.79 -0.38 5.59
N LEU A 101 4.09 -0.79 4.36
CA LEU A 101 3.54 -0.21 3.13
C LEU A 101 2.02 -0.41 3.01
N VAL A 102 1.53 -1.61 3.34
CA VAL A 102 0.09 -1.91 3.33
C VAL A 102 -0.62 -1.13 4.43
N PHE A 103 -0.04 -1.07 5.62
CA PHE A 103 -0.59 -0.37 6.76
C PHE A 103 -0.65 1.15 6.53
N SER A 104 0.39 1.75 5.94
CA SER A 104 0.39 3.17 5.60
C SER A 104 -0.67 3.51 4.54
N PHE A 105 -0.91 2.59 3.59
CA PHE A 105 -2.00 2.74 2.62
C PHE A 105 -3.36 2.81 3.31
N TRP A 106 -3.65 1.87 4.20
CA TRP A 106 -4.92 1.85 4.92
C TRP A 106 -5.10 3.06 5.83
N ILE A 107 -4.08 3.47 6.59
CA ILE A 107 -4.15 4.67 7.44
C ILE A 107 -4.40 5.93 6.61
N SER A 108 -3.77 6.05 5.44
CA SER A 108 -3.89 7.26 4.62
C SER A 108 -5.28 7.37 3.98
N TRP A 109 -5.86 6.25 3.54
CA TRP A 109 -7.15 6.24 2.83
C TRP A 109 -8.36 6.04 3.75
N ALA A 110 -8.20 5.44 4.93
CA ALA A 110 -9.30 5.18 5.87
C ALA A 110 -10.09 6.44 6.28
N PRO A 111 -9.48 7.60 6.57
CA PRO A 111 -10.23 8.81 6.90
C PRO A 111 -11.19 9.22 5.79
N TYR A 112 -10.72 9.24 4.54
CA TYR A 112 -11.55 9.60 3.39
C TYR A 112 -12.64 8.55 3.14
N ILE A 113 -12.30 7.26 3.14
CA ILE A 113 -13.28 6.18 2.95
C ILE A 113 -14.36 6.23 4.04
N GLY A 114 -13.96 6.40 5.31
CA GLY A 114 -14.87 6.48 6.44
C GLY A 114 -15.83 7.65 6.34
N LEU A 115 -15.34 8.83 5.95
CA LEU A 115 -16.20 10.01 5.73
C LEU A 115 -17.22 9.77 4.63
N ARG A 116 -16.78 9.22 3.50
CA ARG A 116 -17.65 8.94 2.37
C ARG A 116 -18.70 7.88 2.71
N ILE A 117 -18.35 6.85 3.48
CA ILE A 117 -19.31 5.86 3.98
C ILE A 117 -20.31 6.52 4.95
N TYR A 118 -19.83 7.38 5.86
CA TYR A 118 -20.69 8.08 6.81
C TYR A 118 -21.73 8.95 6.10
N GLU A 119 -21.33 9.76 5.12
CA GLU A 119 -22.23 10.61 4.34
C GLU A 119 -23.24 9.79 3.54
N LEU A 120 -22.83 8.63 3.01
CA LEU A 120 -23.75 7.73 2.31
C LEU A 120 -24.81 7.12 3.24
N VAL A 121 -24.43 6.74 4.46
CA VAL A 121 -25.33 6.04 5.39
C VAL A 121 -26.23 7.00 6.15
N SER A 122 -25.70 8.15 6.58
CA SER A 122 -26.45 9.17 7.32
C SER A 122 -27.33 10.02 6.42
N GLY A 123 -26.97 10.18 5.14
CA GLY A 123 -27.61 11.14 4.25
C GLY A 123 -27.30 12.61 4.60
N GLU A 124 -26.50 12.83 5.65
CA GLU A 124 -26.07 14.15 6.09
C GLU A 124 -24.64 14.42 5.61
N THR A 125 -24.44 15.57 4.96
CA THR A 125 -23.12 16.03 4.55
C THR A 125 -22.44 16.75 5.72
N ILE A 126 -21.20 16.36 6.03
CA ILE A 126 -20.43 17.07 7.05
C ILE A 126 -19.98 18.42 6.48
N ASP A 127 -20.51 19.49 7.06
CA ASP A 127 -20.33 20.88 6.60
C ASP A 127 -18.95 21.49 6.95
N ASN A 128 -17.92 20.64 7.09
CA ASN A 128 -16.55 21.07 7.40
C ASN A 128 -15.62 20.86 6.19
N PRO A 129 -15.34 21.92 5.40
CA PRO A 129 -14.49 21.84 4.20
C PRO A 129 -13.06 21.39 4.48
N LEU A 130 -12.49 21.78 5.63
CA LEU A 130 -11.11 21.44 6.00
C LEU A 130 -10.96 19.94 6.24
N LEU A 131 -12.00 19.32 6.77
CA LEU A 131 -12.03 17.89 7.06
C LEU A 131 -12.05 17.07 5.76
N HIS A 132 -12.88 17.49 4.80
CA HIS A 132 -12.90 16.91 3.44
C HIS A 132 -11.58 17.08 2.70
N PHE A 133 -11.03 18.29 2.73
CA PHE A 133 -9.73 18.60 2.15
C PHE A 133 -8.64 17.71 2.77
N GLY A 134 -8.49 17.75 4.09
CA GLY A 134 -7.46 17.01 4.79
C GLY A 134 -7.52 15.51 4.53
N ALA A 135 -8.71 14.91 4.60
CA ALA A 135 -8.88 13.47 4.39
C ALA A 135 -8.47 13.00 2.99
N VAL A 136 -8.88 13.72 1.94
CA VAL A 136 -8.48 13.41 0.56
C VAL A 136 -6.97 13.56 0.37
N TRP A 137 -6.41 14.68 0.83
CA TRP A 137 -5.00 15.00 0.60
C TRP A 137 -4.07 14.08 1.39
N ILE A 138 -4.46 13.61 2.58
CA ILE A 138 -3.74 12.55 3.29
C ILE A 138 -3.71 11.26 2.46
N GLY A 139 -4.83 10.88 1.83
CA GLY A 139 -4.89 9.74 0.91
C GLY A 139 -3.95 9.90 -0.29
N ILE A 140 -3.91 11.09 -0.91
CA ILE A 140 -3.00 11.40 -2.02
C ILE A 140 -1.52 11.33 -1.59
N LEU A 141 -1.20 11.81 -0.38
CA LEU A 141 0.15 11.75 0.20
C LEU A 141 0.62 10.31 0.50
N ASN A 142 -0.21 9.28 0.31
CA ASN A 142 0.19 7.89 0.48
C ASN A 142 1.47 7.50 -0.29
N SER A 143 1.64 8.00 -1.51
CA SER A 143 2.84 7.71 -2.32
C SER A 143 4.13 8.26 -1.70
N PHE A 144 4.04 9.36 -0.93
CA PHE A 144 5.18 9.94 -0.22
C PHE A 144 5.66 9.03 0.92
N TRP A 145 4.72 8.40 1.65
CA TRP A 145 5.07 7.44 2.71
C TRP A 145 5.88 6.26 2.18
N LYS A 146 5.65 5.83 0.94
CA LYS A 146 6.43 4.74 0.32
C LYS A 146 7.93 5.08 0.27
N ILE A 147 8.29 6.31 -0.06
CA ILE A 147 9.68 6.75 -0.10
C ILE A 147 10.30 6.70 1.30
N ILE A 148 9.58 7.18 2.32
CA ILE A 148 10.06 7.15 3.70
C ILE A 148 10.24 5.71 4.21
N ILE A 149 9.27 4.83 3.93
CA ILE A 149 9.32 3.42 4.35
C ILE A 149 10.46 2.68 3.63
N MET A 150 10.60 2.88 2.31
CA MET A 150 11.69 2.26 1.53
C MET A 150 13.06 2.76 1.99
N THR A 151 13.23 4.06 2.23
CA THR A 151 14.51 4.61 2.71
C THR A 151 14.85 4.19 4.14
N SER A 152 13.87 3.96 5.02
CA SER A 152 14.13 3.55 6.41
C SER A 152 14.34 2.05 6.56
N MET A 153 13.51 1.22 5.90
CA MET A 153 13.44 -0.22 6.14
C MET A 153 14.21 -1.08 5.12
N SER A 154 14.41 -0.59 3.89
CA SER A 154 15.14 -1.37 2.88
C SER A 154 16.63 -1.01 2.86
N GLN A 155 17.48 -1.99 3.17
CA GLN A 155 18.93 -1.86 3.03
C GLN A 155 19.34 -1.71 1.56
N GLN A 156 18.78 -2.55 0.69
CA GLN A 156 19.03 -2.49 -0.76
C GLN A 156 18.64 -1.13 -1.35
N PHE A 157 17.47 -0.60 -1.00
CA PHE A 157 17.04 0.72 -1.49
C PHE A 157 17.98 1.83 -1.02
N ARG A 158 18.41 1.81 0.25
CA ARG A 158 19.38 2.79 0.78
C ARG A 158 20.71 2.74 0.04
N LEU A 159 21.21 1.54 -0.26
CA LEU A 159 22.44 1.38 -1.03
C LEU A 159 22.24 1.95 -2.44
N LEU A 160 21.22 1.50 -3.17
CA LEU A 160 20.92 1.98 -4.53
C LEU A 160 20.76 3.51 -4.59
N VAL A 161 20.10 4.13 -3.62
CA VAL A 161 19.96 5.58 -3.54
C VAL A 161 21.33 6.26 -3.33
N ARG A 162 22.16 5.75 -2.43
CA ARG A 162 23.55 6.25 -2.25
C ARG A 162 24.36 6.10 -3.53
N LEU A 163 24.22 4.96 -4.21
CA LEU A 163 24.87 4.69 -5.49
C LEU A 163 24.41 5.66 -6.58
N LEU A 164 23.11 5.93 -6.65
CA LEU A 164 22.53 6.92 -7.57
C LEU A 164 23.13 8.30 -7.31
N PHE A 165 23.17 8.76 -6.05
CA PHE A 165 23.78 10.05 -5.70
C PHE A 165 25.28 10.10 -5.99
N LEU A 166 26.04 9.04 -5.71
CA LEU A 166 27.47 8.96 -6.05
C LEU A 166 27.71 8.94 -7.57
N THR A 167 26.82 8.31 -8.33
CA THR A 167 26.91 8.27 -9.80
C THR A 167 26.63 9.65 -10.40
N ILE A 168 25.60 10.33 -9.89
CA ILE A 168 25.19 11.67 -10.33
C ILE A 168 26.21 12.74 -9.89
N CYS A 169 26.68 12.70 -8.64
CA CYS A 169 27.58 13.71 -8.07
C CYS A 169 29.06 13.46 -8.38
N CYS A 170 29.52 12.20 -8.53
CA CYS A 170 30.95 11.86 -8.55
C CYS A 170 31.39 11.02 -9.75
N LYS A 171 30.54 10.70 -10.74
CA LYS A 171 30.87 9.92 -11.97
C LYS A 171 31.77 8.68 -11.70
N THR A 172 31.56 7.97 -10.58
CA THR A 172 32.42 6.86 -10.20
C THR A 172 31.96 5.57 -10.90
N LYS A 173 32.68 5.15 -11.94
CA LYS A 173 32.30 4.04 -12.82
C LYS A 173 32.81 2.64 -12.41
N GLY A 174 33.81 2.53 -11.52
CA GLY A 174 34.57 1.28 -11.36
C GLY A 174 34.30 0.43 -10.12
N ARG A 175 34.03 1.03 -8.95
CA ARG A 175 33.98 0.29 -7.66
C ARG A 175 32.61 -0.29 -7.30
N LEU A 176 31.56 0.16 -7.98
CA LEU A 176 30.14 -0.12 -7.68
C LEU A 176 29.65 -1.48 -8.18
N GLN A 177 30.18 -1.93 -9.32
CA GLN A 177 29.73 -3.14 -10.00
C GLN A 177 30.08 -4.40 -9.18
N ALA A 178 31.17 -4.36 -8.41
CA ALA A 178 31.59 -5.44 -7.51
C ALA A 178 30.72 -5.57 -6.26
N GLU A 179 30.17 -4.47 -5.72
CA GLU A 179 29.28 -4.48 -4.55
C GLU A 179 27.87 -4.97 -4.92
N LEU A 180 27.44 -4.77 -6.17
CA LEU A 180 26.17 -5.26 -6.70
C LEU A 180 26.19 -6.77 -7.02
N ILE A 181 27.35 -7.31 -7.42
CA ILE A 181 27.56 -8.74 -7.67
C ILE A 181 27.65 -9.54 -6.36
N GLY A 182 28.07 -8.91 -5.25
CA GLY A 182 28.10 -9.55 -3.93
C GLY A 182 26.76 -9.53 -3.17
N LEU A 183 25.67 -9.08 -3.80
CA LEU A 183 24.32 -8.98 -3.22
C LEU A 183 23.28 -9.83 -3.99
N ASP A 184 23.73 -10.80 -4.79
CA ASP A 184 22.82 -11.78 -5.39
C ASP A 184 21.98 -12.45 -4.27
N PRO A 185 20.67 -12.64 -4.48
CA PRO A 185 19.72 -13.00 -3.43
C PRO A 185 19.77 -14.49 -3.02
N ASP A 186 20.90 -15.16 -3.23
CA ASP A 186 21.10 -16.59 -2.99
C ASP A 186 21.89 -16.91 -1.69
N ASP A 187 22.06 -15.92 -0.79
CA ASP A 187 22.49 -16.15 0.62
C ASP A 187 21.51 -15.53 1.62
#